data_AF-A0A356X7Z5-F1
#
_entry.id   AF-A0A356X7Z5-F1
#
_cell.length_a   1.000
_cell.length_b   1.000
_cell.length_c   1.000
_cell.angle_alpha   90.00
_cell.angle_beta   90.00
_cell.angle_gamma   90.00
#
_symmetry.space_group_name_H-M   'P 1'
#
loop_
_entity.id
_entity.type
_entity.pdbx_description
1 polymer ?
#
loop_
_entity_poly.entity_id
_entity_poly.type
_entity_poly.pdbx_seq_one_letter_code
_entity_poly.pdbx_strand_id
1 'polypeptide(L)' 'MAKKAWIARNKKRKETVAKYAEKRRKLKDAGDYEGLQKLPRDASPTRVRNRCSITGRSRGYVGKYGISRIKFRELAL' A
#
# COMPACT_ATOMS: atom_id res chain seq x y z
N MET A 1 -1.12 11.29 15.47
CA MET A 1 -1.83 10.37 14.54
C MET A 1 -1.61 10.81 13.09
N ALA A 2 -1.81 9.94 12.10
CA ALA A 2 -1.73 10.36 10.70
C ALA A 2 -2.95 11.20 10.29
N LYS A 3 -2.78 12.18 9.38
CA LYS A 3 -3.94 12.92 8.84
C LYS A 3 -4.88 11.96 8.10
N LYS A 4 -6.20 12.14 8.25
CA LYS A 4 -7.23 11.30 7.60
C LYS A 4 -7.02 11.21 6.07
N ALA A 5 -6.68 12.34 5.44
CA ALA A 5 -6.36 12.41 4.01
C ALA A 5 -5.24 11.43 3.59
N TRP A 6 -4.23 11.22 4.43
CA TRP A 6 -3.13 10.31 4.13
C TRP A 6 -3.53 8.84 4.22
N ILE A 7 -4.47 8.50 5.10
CA ILE A 7 -5.03 7.15 5.22
C ILE A 7 -5.90 6.85 4.00
N ALA A 8 -6.79 7.78 3.64
CA ALA A 8 -7.63 7.70 2.46
C ALA A 8 -6.80 7.55 1.16
N ARG A 9 -5.73 8.33 1.02
CA ARG A 9 -4.82 8.23 -0.14
C ARG A 9 -4.17 6.84 -0.26
N ASN A 10 -3.81 6.20 0.86
CA ASN A 10 -3.25 4.86 0.84
C ASN A 10 -4.31 3.79 0.53
N LYS A 11 -5.55 4.00 0.99
CA LYS A 11 -6.69 3.14 0.66
C LYS A 11 -7.00 3.18 -0.85
N LYS A 12 -7.11 4.38 -1.43
CA LYS A 12 -7.29 4.58 -2.88
C LYS A 12 -6.19 3.89 -3.70
N ARG A 13 -4.94 3.94 -3.25
CA ARG A 13 -3.82 3.21 -3.90
C ARG A 13 -4.03 1.70 -3.87
N LYS A 14 -4.42 1.12 -2.72
CA LYS A 14 -4.70 -0.32 -2.62
C LYS A 14 -5.80 -0.76 -3.58
N GLU A 15 -6.88 0.02 -3.65
CA GLU A 15 -8.00 -0.23 -4.57
C GLU A 15 -7.56 -0.15 -6.04
N THR A 16 -6.74 0.86 -6.38
CA THR A 16 -6.20 1.01 -7.74
C THR A 16 -5.28 -0.15 -8.11
N VAL A 17 -4.39 -0.56 -7.21
CA VAL A 17 -3.52 -1.73 -7.42
C VAL A 17 -4.34 -2.99 -7.64
N ALA A 18 -5.38 -3.23 -6.84
CA ALA A 18 -6.26 -4.38 -7.01
C ALA A 18 -6.96 -4.37 -8.38
N LYS A 19 -7.47 -3.20 -8.81
CA LYS A 19 -8.14 -3.03 -10.12
C LYS A 19 -7.23 -3.38 -11.31
N TYR A 20 -5.95 -3.03 -11.24
CA TYR A 20 -5.01 -3.21 -12.35
C TYR A 20 -4.04 -4.39 -12.16
N ALA A 21 -4.21 -5.21 -11.12
CA ALA A 21 -3.28 -6.28 -10.76
C ALA A 21 -3.06 -7.28 -11.90
N GLU A 22 -4.15 -7.77 -12.49
CA GLU A 22 -4.09 -8.76 -13.58
C GLU A 22 -3.52 -8.18 -14.86
N LYS A 23 -3.98 -6.98 -15.26
CA LYS A 23 -3.50 -6.30 -16.46
C LYS A 23 -2.00 -6.01 -16.37
N ARG A 24 -1.53 -5.58 -15.20
CA ARG A 24 -0.11 -5.33 -14.96
C ARG A 24 0.73 -6.61 -14.94
N ARG A 25 0.18 -7.74 -14.45
CA ARG A 25 0.86 -9.04 -14.49
C ARG A 25 1.07 -9.48 -15.94
N LYS A 26 0.00 -9.49 -16.74
CA LYS A 26 0.04 -9.84 -18.18
C LYS A 26 1.04 -8.98 -18.97
N LEU A 27 1.02 -7.66 -18.76
CA LEU A 27 1.95 -6.75 -19.44
C LEU A 27 3.40 -6.95 -19.02
N LYS A 28 3.63 -7.29 -17.74
CA LYS A 28 4.98 -7.56 -17.24
C LYS A 28 5.52 -8.89 -17.77
N ASP A 29 4.67 -9.91 -17.87
CA ASP A 29 5.03 -11.22 -18.42
C ASP A 29 5.31 -11.13 -19.93
N ALA A 30 4.58 -10.26 -20.64
CA ALA A 30 4.79 -9.98 -22.07
C ALA A 30 6.00 -9.08 -22.37
N GLY A 31 6.63 -8.46 -21.36
CA GLY A 31 7.77 -7.56 -21.55
C GLY A 31 7.44 -6.22 -22.24
N ASP A 32 6.16 -5.85 -22.35
CA ASP A 32 5.73 -4.59 -22.97
C ASP A 32 5.83 -3.42 -21.96
N TYR A 33 6.95 -2.72 -22.01
CA TYR A 33 7.24 -1.58 -21.13
C TYR A 33 6.44 -0.32 -21.49
N GLU A 34 6.04 -0.13 -22.75
CA GLU A 34 5.21 1.00 -23.16
C GLU A 34 3.78 0.87 -22.63
N GLY A 35 3.20 -0.34 -22.76
CA GLY A 35 1.91 -0.67 -22.16
C GLY A 35 1.92 -0.52 -20.64
N LEU A 36 3.04 -0.82 -19.99
CA LEU A 36 3.22 -0.67 -18.54
C LEU A 36 3.28 0.82 -18.11
N GLN A 37 3.88 1.68 -18.93
CA GLN A 37 3.93 3.13 -18.67
C GLN A 37 2.57 3.82 -18.87
N LYS A 38 1.72 3.31 -19.76
CA LYS A 38 0.35 3.82 -19.98
C LYS A 38 -0.58 3.56 -18.78
N LEU A 39 -0.21 2.69 -17.84
CA LEU A 39 -0.99 2.46 -16.63
C LEU A 39 -0.91 3.65 -15.65
N PRO A 40 -1.96 3.88 -14.84
CA PRO A 40 -1.91 4.88 -13.78
C PRO A 40 -0.72 4.62 -12.84
N ARG A 41 0.01 5.68 -12.46
CA ARG A 41 1.19 5.57 -11.57
C ARG A 41 0.90 4.86 -10.24
N ASP A 42 -0.31 5.02 -9.72
CA ASP A 42 -0.77 4.39 -8.46
C ASP A 42 -1.20 2.92 -8.63
N ALA A 43 -1.24 2.39 -9.85
CA ALA A 43 -1.46 0.97 -10.11
C ALA A 43 -0.24 0.10 -9.74
N SER A 44 0.92 0.71 -9.50
CA SER A 44 2.10 -0.03 -9.06
C SER A 44 2.01 -0.42 -7.58
N PRO A 45 2.16 -1.72 -7.22
CA PRO A 45 2.11 -2.17 -5.83
C PRO A 45 3.20 -1.53 -4.97
N THR A 46 4.33 -1.12 -5.56
CA THR A 46 5.45 -0.47 -4.86
C THR A 46 5.09 0.89 -4.24
N ARG A 47 3.98 1.53 -4.64
CA ARG A 47 3.55 2.83 -4.08
C ARG A 47 2.65 2.72 -2.85
N VAL A 48 2.16 1.52 -2.55
CA VAL A 48 1.38 1.25 -1.35
C VAL A 48 2.33 1.23 -0.16
N ARG A 49 2.00 1.99 0.89
CA ARG A 49 2.84 2.04 2.09
C ARG A 49 2.15 1.30 3.22
N ASN A 50 2.89 0.44 3.91
CA ASN A 50 2.39 -0.19 5.13
C ASN A 50 2.23 0.85 6.23
N ARG A 51 1.06 0.84 6.87
CA ARG A 51 0.67 1.76 7.94
C ARG A 51 0.05 0.96 9.06
N CYS A 52 0.25 1.43 10.28
CA CYS A 52 -0.46 0.91 11.44
C CYS A 52 -1.98 1.00 11.22
N SER A 53 -2.68 -0.12 11.41
CA SER A 53 -4.14 -0.22 11.27
C SER A 53 -4.89 0.72 12.20
N ILE A 54 -4.38 0.91 13.43
CA ILE A 54 -5.04 1.70 14.48
C ILE A 54 -4.76 3.20 14.31
N THR A 55 -3.48 3.58 14.20
CA THR A 55 -3.07 5.01 14.27
C THR A 55 -2.71 5.62 12.91
N GLY A 56 -2.60 4.79 11.86
CA GLY A 56 -2.14 5.21 10.54
C GLY A 56 -0.65 5.57 10.45
N ARG A 57 0.14 5.34 11.51
CA ARG A 57 1.59 5.64 11.55
C ARG A 57 2.32 4.88 10.44
N SER A 58 3.17 5.60 9.72
CA SER A 58 3.88 5.12 8.52
C SER A 58 5.27 4.53 8.80
N ARG A 59 5.69 4.51 10.06
CA ARG A 59 7.04 4.12 10.52
C ARG A 59 6.93 3.12 11.68
N GLY A 60 7.90 2.23 11.76
CA GLY A 60 7.94 1.17 12.76
C GLY A 60 6.73 0.24 12.66
N TYR A 61 6.38 -0.16 11.44
CA TYR A 61 5.30 -1.11 11.16
C TYR A 61 5.82 -2.52 11.38
N VAL A 62 5.09 -3.30 12.19
CA VAL A 62 5.42 -4.70 12.45
C VAL A 62 4.58 -5.55 11.52
N GLY A 63 5.22 -6.20 10.53
CA GLY A 63 4.55 -6.93 9.46
C GLY A 63 3.58 -8.01 9.93
N LYS A 64 4.00 -8.79 10.94
CA LYS A 64 3.20 -9.90 11.50
C LYS A 64 1.87 -9.44 12.11
N TYR A 65 1.84 -8.25 12.72
CA TYR A 65 0.68 -7.76 13.48
C TYR A 65 -0.07 -6.61 12.80
N GLY A 66 0.49 -6.03 11.74
CA GLY A 66 -0.16 -4.92 11.03
C GLY A 66 -0.20 -3.59 11.80
N ILE A 67 0.55 -3.47 12.89
CA ILE A 67 0.46 -2.38 13.86
C ILE A 67 1.83 -1.68 14.01
N SER A 68 1.84 -0.45 14.53
CA SER A 68 3.08 0.25 14.85
C SER A 68 3.71 -0.25 16.14
N ARG A 69 5.03 -0.15 16.28
CA ARG A 69 5.78 -0.53 17.49
C ARG A 69 5.20 -0.02 18.82
N ILE A 70 4.58 1.16 18.81
CA ILE A 70 4.01 1.81 20.00
C ILE A 70 2.73 1.09 20.42
N LYS A 71 1.78 0.95 19.48
CA LYS A 71 0.54 0.22 19.72
C LYS A 71 0.77 -1.27 19.94
N PHE A 72 1.80 -1.84 19.36
CA PHE A 72 2.22 -3.20 19.65
C PHE A 72 2.64 -3.35 21.12
N ARG A 73 3.46 -2.43 21.65
CA ARG A 73 3.85 -2.42 23.07
C ARG A 73 2.65 -2.21 23.99
N GLU A 74 1.74 -1.30 23.65
CA GLU A 74 0.53 -1.03 24.45
C GLU A 74 -0.44 -2.22 24.51
N LEU A 75 -0.52 -3.04 23.45
CA LEU A 75 -1.41 -4.22 23.41
C LEU A 75 -0.76 -5.49 23.99
N ALA A 76 0.55 -5.44 24.25
CA ALA A 76 1.31 -6.56 24.82
C ALA A 76 1.46 -6.47 26.34
N LEU A 77 1.14 -5.30 26.92
CA LEU A 77 1.06 -5.05 28.36
C LEU A 77 -0.40 -5.18 28.80
#